data_AF-A0A972KBI7-F1
#
_entry.id   AF-A0A972KBI7-F1
#
_cell.length_a   1.000
_cell.length_b   1.000
_cell.length_c   1.000
_cell.angle_alpha   90.00
_cell.angle_beta   90.00
_cell.angle_gamma   90.00
#
_symmetry.space_group_name_H-M   'P 1'
#
loop_
_entity.id
_entity.type
_entity.pdbx_description
1 polymer ?
#
loop_
_entity_poly.entity_id
_entity_poly.type
_entity_poly.pdbx_seq_one_letter_code
_entity_poly.pdbx_strand_id
1 'polypeptide(L)'
;MSHSLFLPGLATIALAVAAGHVRWSLNPSIVVKLLTAVAALAATTSFLLVGALAAGFAARSPVLLAVVRVCRVIPVHHQVGTVEGLAASVALAVVVFRIQLVLRQRRWAVEGTQGRRILVLADDEPIAYAAPGKPGCVVVSRGLLDALEPQERQVLFAHERAHLDQRHHHYLLVGALSVAVLPVLRPLVVQLRLATERCADEAAAHVMAGDRQLVATAITRAAVATSAYGGVVGSFGGASILARVEALVATPSTPTALTGAVVVAGVAGLGTAVGSVQLHHLLQLVAHICGL
;
A
#
# COMPACT_ATOMS: atom_id res chain seq x y z
N MET A 1 -24.84 16.82 15.22
CA MET A 1 -24.14 15.62 14.68
C MET A 1 -22.68 15.78 15.01
N SER A 2 -22.00 14.97 15.82
CA SER A 2 -20.62 15.43 16.11
C SER A 2 -19.53 14.49 16.61
N HIS A 3 -19.77 13.45 17.41
CA HIS A 3 -18.62 12.76 18.04
C HIS A 3 -18.50 11.28 17.66
N SER A 4 -19.61 10.55 17.66
CA SER A 4 -19.65 9.12 17.34
C SER A 4 -19.28 8.81 15.88
N LEU A 5 -19.50 9.73 14.94
CA LEU A 5 -19.17 9.55 13.52
C LEU A 5 -17.66 9.70 13.24
N PHE A 6 -17.00 10.66 13.90
CA PHE A 6 -15.61 11.01 13.62
C PHE A 6 -14.62 10.22 14.47
N LEU A 7 -14.99 9.85 15.70
CA LEU A 7 -14.15 9.07 16.61
C LEU A 7 -13.56 7.78 15.99
N PRO A 8 -14.34 6.88 15.37
CA PRO A 8 -13.79 5.66 14.77
C PRO A 8 -12.89 5.97 13.56
N GLY A 9 -13.20 6.99 12.76
CA GLY A 9 -12.36 7.44 11.66
C GLY A 9 -11.02 8.03 12.13
N LEU A 10 -11.04 8.87 13.15
CA LEU A 10 -9.83 9.43 13.74
C LEU A 10 -8.98 8.37 14.43
N ALA A 11 -9.62 7.42 15.15
CA ALA A 11 -8.91 6.31 15.78
C ALA A 11 -8.22 5.40 14.76
N THR A 12 -8.88 5.09 13.65
CA THR A 12 -8.26 4.28 12.56
C THR A 12 -7.11 5.00 11.89
N ILE A 13 -7.23 6.31 11.62
CA ILE A 13 -6.13 7.11 11.07
C ILE A 13 -4.97 7.19 12.07
N ALA A 14 -5.24 7.48 13.35
CA ALA A 14 -4.21 7.57 14.38
C ALA A 14 -3.45 6.24 14.54
N LEU A 15 -4.17 5.11 14.57
CA LEU A 15 -3.56 3.79 14.62
C LEU A 15 -2.71 3.52 13.37
N ALA A 16 -3.19 3.89 12.18
CA ALA A 16 -2.43 3.73 10.94
C ALA A 16 -1.17 4.61 10.90
N VAL A 17 -1.22 5.82 11.44
CA VAL A 17 -0.05 6.69 11.57
C VAL A 17 0.95 6.11 12.58
N ALA A 18 0.47 5.66 13.75
CA ALA A 18 1.31 5.01 14.75
C ALA A 18 2.00 3.75 14.19
N ALA A 19 1.26 2.91 13.46
CA ALA A 19 1.77 1.72 12.79
C ALA A 19 2.93 2.02 11.81
N GLY A 20 2.97 3.21 11.22
CA GLY A 20 4.06 3.65 10.34
C GLY A 20 5.35 4.05 11.07
N HIS A 21 5.30 4.26 12.38
CA HIS A 21 6.45 4.68 13.20
C HIS A 21 6.94 3.58 14.16
N VAL A 22 6.22 2.46 14.25
CA VAL A 22 6.60 1.30 15.06
C VAL A 22 7.59 0.42 14.30
N ARG A 23 8.59 -0.13 15.01
CA ARG A 23 9.46 -1.18 14.49
C ARG A 23 8.77 -2.54 14.63
N TRP A 24 8.56 -3.21 13.51
CA TRP A 24 7.86 -4.50 13.47
C TRP A 24 8.85 -5.67 13.61
N SER A 25 8.74 -6.44 14.69
CA SER A 25 9.52 -7.68 14.95
C SER A 25 8.77 -8.96 14.57
N LEU A 26 7.55 -8.84 14.03
CA LEU A 26 6.75 -9.97 13.58
C LEU A 26 7.29 -10.56 12.26
N ASN A 27 6.81 -11.75 11.90
CA ASN A 27 7.09 -12.35 10.60
C ASN A 27 6.70 -11.37 9.47
N PRO A 28 7.59 -11.11 8.49
CA PRO A 28 7.34 -10.16 7.40
C PRO A 28 6.02 -10.38 6.67
N SER A 29 5.61 -11.63 6.41
CA SER A 29 4.35 -11.93 5.73
C SER A 29 3.11 -11.49 6.53
N ILE A 30 3.19 -11.54 7.87
CA ILE A 30 2.12 -11.04 8.74
C ILE A 30 2.09 -9.51 8.69
N VAL A 31 3.26 -8.87 8.78
CA VAL A 31 3.38 -7.40 8.72
C VAL A 31 2.83 -6.85 7.40
N VAL A 32 3.16 -7.48 6.27
CA VAL A 32 2.62 -7.09 4.94
C VAL A 32 1.09 -7.10 4.94
N LYS A 33 0.47 -8.18 5.40
CA LYS A 33 -0.99 -8.33 5.44
C LYS A 33 -1.63 -7.33 6.41
N LEU A 34 -1.05 -7.17 7.59
CA LEU A 34 -1.50 -6.26 8.63
C LEU A 34 -1.48 -4.80 8.16
N LEU A 35 -0.32 -4.31 7.72
CA LEU A 35 -0.15 -2.93 7.31
C LEU A 35 -1.03 -2.61 6.10
N THR A 36 -1.17 -3.55 5.16
CA THR A 36 -2.08 -3.38 4.02
C THR A 36 -3.53 -3.26 4.47
N ALA A 37 -3.99 -4.10 5.40
CA ALA A 37 -5.35 -4.05 5.91
C ALA A 37 -5.63 -2.74 6.68
N VAL A 38 -4.69 -2.30 7.53
CA VAL A 38 -4.78 -1.03 8.26
C VAL A 38 -4.82 0.16 7.30
N ALA A 39 -3.95 0.17 6.27
CA ALA A 39 -3.95 1.23 5.26
C ALA A 39 -5.24 1.27 4.43
N ALA A 40 -5.75 0.10 4.03
CA ALA A 40 -6.99 -0.02 3.27
C ALA A 40 -8.18 0.45 4.09
N LEU A 41 -8.26 0.06 5.37
CA LEU A 41 -9.34 0.46 6.27
C LEU A 41 -9.33 1.97 6.50
N ALA A 42 -8.19 2.56 6.85
CA ALA A 42 -8.09 4.00 7.09
C ALA A 42 -8.43 4.82 5.83
N ALA A 43 -7.94 4.41 4.66
CA ALA A 43 -8.22 5.06 3.39
C ALA A 43 -9.69 4.93 2.99
N THR A 44 -10.27 3.74 3.07
CA THR A 44 -11.68 3.51 2.73
C THR A 44 -12.60 4.31 3.65
N THR A 45 -12.31 4.29 4.95
CA THR A 45 -13.08 5.03 5.96
C THR A 45 -13.10 6.52 5.65
N SER A 46 -11.92 7.08 5.34
CA SER A 46 -11.77 8.50 5.02
C SER A 46 -12.40 8.89 3.69
N PHE A 47 -12.25 8.04 2.67
CA PHE A 47 -12.86 8.26 1.35
C PHE A 47 -14.39 8.30 1.45
N LEU A 48 -15.00 7.35 2.17
CA LEU A 48 -16.44 7.31 2.38
C LEU A 48 -16.95 8.52 3.17
N LEU A 49 -16.23 8.95 4.21
CA LEU A 49 -16.59 10.14 4.98
C LEU A 49 -16.57 11.41 4.13
N VAL A 50 -15.49 11.63 3.37
CA VAL A 50 -15.37 12.78 2.46
C VAL A 50 -16.43 12.71 1.36
N GLY A 51 -16.68 11.52 0.80
CA GLY A 51 -17.72 11.29 -0.19
C GLY A 51 -19.12 11.61 0.32
N ALA A 52 -19.44 11.21 1.55
CA ALA A 52 -20.72 11.51 2.19
C ALA A 52 -20.92 13.02 2.41
N LEU A 53 -19.88 13.74 2.85
CA LEU A 53 -19.93 15.20 3.01
C LEU A 53 -20.10 15.92 1.66
N ALA A 54 -19.37 15.50 0.63
CA ALA A 54 -19.49 16.05 -0.71
C ALA A 54 -20.88 15.77 -1.33
N ALA A 55 -21.41 14.55 -1.16
CA ALA A 55 -22.74 14.18 -1.63
C ALA A 55 -23.84 14.98 -0.91
N GLY A 56 -23.73 15.14 0.42
CA GLY A 56 -24.64 15.97 1.21
C GLY A 56 -24.63 17.44 0.76
N PHE A 57 -23.46 17.99 0.41
CA PHE A 57 -23.35 19.33 -0.15
C PHE A 57 -23.95 19.44 -1.56
N ALA A 58 -23.67 18.47 -2.43
CA ALA A 58 -24.23 18.39 -3.78
C ALA A 58 -25.77 18.35 -3.76
N ALA A 59 -26.36 17.67 -2.76
CA ALA A 59 -27.80 17.59 -2.57
C ALA A 59 -28.47 18.94 -2.23
N ARG A 60 -27.73 20.01 -1.90
CA ARG A 60 -28.30 21.37 -1.79
C ARG A 60 -28.63 22.00 -3.16
N SER A 61 -28.02 21.54 -4.24
CA SER A 61 -28.19 22.15 -5.57
C SER A 61 -29.38 21.54 -6.31
N PRO A 62 -30.45 22.30 -6.59
CA PRO A 62 -31.60 21.79 -7.33
C PRO A 62 -31.24 21.41 -8.79
N VAL A 63 -30.17 21.99 -9.34
CA VAL A 63 -29.64 21.67 -10.68
C VAL A 63 -29.02 20.27 -10.72
N LEU A 64 -28.25 19.90 -9.69
CA LEU A 64 -27.61 18.58 -9.65
C LEU A 64 -28.64 17.47 -9.43
N LEU A 65 -29.62 17.69 -8.55
CA LEU A 65 -30.72 16.75 -8.31
C LEU A 65 -31.55 16.48 -9.59
N ALA A 66 -31.69 17.48 -10.46
CA ALA A 66 -32.35 17.31 -11.76
C ALA A 66 -31.54 16.45 -12.74
N VAL A 67 -30.20 16.46 -12.65
CA VAL A 67 -29.29 15.70 -13.54
C VAL A 67 -29.14 14.24 -13.11
N VAL A 68 -29.06 13.94 -11.80
CA VAL A 68 -28.72 12.58 -11.32
C VAL A 68 -29.94 11.63 -11.28
N ARG A 69 -31.18 12.11 -11.49
CA ARG A 69 -32.44 11.33 -11.37
C ARG A 69 -32.51 10.42 -10.13
N VAL A 70 -31.78 10.76 -9.07
CA VAL A 70 -31.85 10.08 -7.78
C VAL A 70 -33.00 10.70 -6.98
N CYS A 71 -33.73 9.85 -6.25
CA CYS A 71 -34.95 10.15 -5.49
C CYS A 71 -35.11 11.63 -5.12
N ARG A 72 -36.08 12.29 -5.78
CA ARG A 72 -36.61 13.56 -5.29
C ARG A 72 -37.35 13.23 -4.00
N VAL A 73 -36.93 13.86 -2.90
CA VAL A 73 -37.67 14.19 -1.65
C VAL A 73 -36.77 13.90 -0.44
N ILE A 74 -36.04 14.93 0.03
CA ILE A 74 -35.98 15.36 1.44
C ILE A 74 -34.95 16.50 1.61
N PRO A 75 -35.24 17.51 2.45
CA PRO A 75 -34.39 18.67 2.67
C PRO A 75 -33.18 18.32 3.56
N VAL A 76 -32.03 17.99 2.98
CA VAL A 76 -30.72 18.07 3.69
C VAL A 76 -30.26 19.54 3.80
N HIS A 77 -31.20 20.48 3.96
CA HIS A 77 -30.95 21.90 3.70
C HIS A 77 -30.06 22.58 4.74
N HIS A 78 -29.82 22.03 5.93
CA HIS A 78 -29.27 22.84 7.04
C HIS A 78 -28.02 22.38 7.79
N GLN A 79 -27.38 21.23 7.53
CA GLN A 79 -26.34 20.75 8.47
C GLN A 79 -24.88 20.69 7.97
N VAL A 80 -24.60 20.77 6.67
CA VAL A 80 -23.21 20.86 6.18
C VAL A 80 -22.91 22.33 5.87
N GLY A 81 -21.86 22.92 6.43
CA GLY A 81 -21.45 24.28 6.07
C GLY A 81 -21.07 24.38 4.59
N THR A 82 -21.26 25.54 3.95
CA THR A 82 -20.81 25.75 2.55
C THR A 82 -19.31 25.53 2.41
N VAL A 83 -18.53 26.00 3.40
CA VAL A 83 -17.08 25.80 3.48
C VAL A 83 -16.73 24.32 3.58
N GLU A 84 -17.38 23.57 4.47
CA GLU A 84 -17.15 22.14 4.68
C GLU A 84 -17.48 21.31 3.43
N GLY A 85 -18.60 21.64 2.78
CA GLY A 85 -19.04 20.97 1.56
C GLY A 85 -18.13 21.23 0.35
N LEU A 86 -17.68 22.47 0.17
CA LEU A 86 -16.69 22.83 -0.86
C LEU A 86 -15.34 22.16 -0.58
N ALA A 87 -14.86 22.20 0.67
CA ALA A 87 -13.61 21.55 1.06
C ALA A 87 -13.67 20.04 0.81
N ALA A 88 -14.76 19.37 1.18
CA ALA A 88 -14.97 17.95 0.92
C ALA A 88 -15.02 17.64 -0.59
N SER A 89 -15.68 18.48 -1.38
CA SER A 89 -15.76 18.31 -2.84
C SER A 89 -14.40 18.46 -3.53
N VAL A 90 -13.62 19.47 -3.13
CA VAL A 90 -12.25 19.68 -3.62
C VAL A 90 -11.34 18.52 -3.18
N ALA A 91 -11.42 18.11 -1.92
CA ALA A 91 -10.66 16.97 -1.41
C ALA A 91 -10.98 15.69 -2.19
N LEU A 92 -12.26 15.41 -2.47
CA LEU A 92 -12.68 14.26 -3.26
C LEU A 92 -12.10 14.32 -4.69
N ALA A 93 -12.17 15.50 -5.35
CA ALA A 93 -11.60 15.68 -6.68
C ALA A 93 -10.08 15.44 -6.70
N VAL A 94 -9.35 15.96 -5.71
CA VAL A 94 -7.91 15.73 -5.56
C VAL A 94 -7.61 14.25 -5.33
N VAL A 95 -8.36 13.57 -4.46
CA VAL A 95 -8.19 12.14 -4.19
C VAL A 95 -8.43 11.32 -5.46
N VAL A 96 -9.51 11.58 -6.19
CA VAL A 96 -9.81 10.92 -7.47
C VAL A 96 -8.68 11.16 -8.47
N PHE A 97 -8.22 12.39 -8.61
CA PHE A 97 -7.11 12.73 -9.49
C PHE A 97 -5.83 11.95 -9.13
N ARG A 98 -5.46 11.90 -7.85
CA ARG A 98 -4.28 11.14 -7.38
C ARG A 98 -4.44 9.64 -7.59
N ILE A 99 -5.64 9.08 -7.38
CA ILE A 99 -5.93 7.67 -7.71
C ILE A 99 -5.74 7.41 -9.19
N GLN A 100 -6.25 8.28 -10.07
CA GLN A 100 -6.07 8.16 -11.51
C GLN A 100 -4.59 8.20 -11.90
N LEU A 101 -3.78 9.07 -11.28
CA LEU A 101 -2.34 9.09 -11.51
C LEU A 101 -1.67 7.77 -11.13
N VAL A 102 -1.99 7.21 -9.95
CA VAL A 102 -1.46 5.91 -9.51
C VAL A 102 -1.85 4.79 -10.48
N LEU A 103 -3.11 4.77 -10.93
CA LEU A 103 -3.60 3.76 -11.88
C LEU A 103 -2.96 3.91 -13.27
N ARG A 104 -2.76 5.15 -13.75
CA ARG A 104 -2.05 5.43 -15.01
C ARG A 104 -0.61 4.96 -14.96
N GLN A 105 0.13 5.31 -13.90
CA GLN A 105 1.50 4.85 -13.68
C GLN A 105 1.59 3.32 -13.67
N ARG A 106 0.64 2.65 -13.01
CA ARG A 106 0.59 1.18 -13.00
C ARG A 106 0.34 0.59 -14.38
N ARG A 107 -0.54 1.16 -15.20
CA ARG A 107 -0.82 0.68 -16.55
C ARG A 107 0.43 0.77 -17.44
N TRP A 108 1.11 1.92 -17.41
CA TRP A 108 2.37 2.11 -18.13
C TRP A 108 3.44 1.09 -17.73
N ALA A 109 3.55 0.77 -16.45
CA ALA A 109 4.51 -0.23 -15.97
C ALA A 109 4.22 -1.67 -16.44
N VAL A 110 2.95 -2.03 -16.67
CA VAL A 110 2.56 -3.39 -17.12
C VAL A 110 2.83 -3.58 -18.62
N GLU A 111 2.61 -2.55 -19.43
CA GLU A 111 2.70 -2.61 -20.90
C GLU A 111 4.12 -2.87 -21.43
N GLY A 112 5.16 -2.52 -20.66
CA GLY A 112 6.56 -2.63 -21.09
C GLY A 112 7.18 -4.04 -21.17
N THR A 113 6.49 -5.09 -20.69
CA THR A 113 7.12 -6.42 -20.49
C THR A 113 7.00 -7.39 -21.67
N GLN A 114 6.19 -7.05 -22.69
CA GLN A 114 5.99 -7.84 -23.92
C GLN A 114 5.71 -9.34 -23.70
N GLY A 115 5.12 -9.73 -22.55
CA GLY A 115 4.80 -11.12 -22.23
C GLY A 115 6.00 -12.02 -21.87
N ARG A 116 7.21 -11.46 -21.69
CA ARG A 116 8.40 -12.22 -21.29
C ARG A 116 8.38 -12.56 -19.80
N ARG A 117 9.03 -13.66 -19.40
CA ARG A 117 9.25 -14.01 -17.97
C ARG A 117 10.50 -13.39 -17.38
N ILE A 118 11.51 -13.14 -18.21
CA ILE A 118 12.76 -12.47 -17.87
C ILE A 118 13.06 -11.50 -19.02
N LEU A 119 13.42 -10.27 -18.69
CA LEU A 119 13.83 -9.24 -19.63
C LEU A 119 15.18 -8.70 -19.18
N VAL A 120 16.22 -8.92 -19.98
CA VAL A 120 17.54 -8.33 -19.74
C VAL A 120 17.65 -7.04 -20.53
N LEU A 121 17.79 -5.91 -19.84
CA LEU A 121 18.03 -4.60 -20.43
C LEU A 121 19.52 -4.47 -20.79
N ALA A 122 19.80 -3.83 -21.92
CA ALA A 122 21.17 -3.60 -22.38
C ALA A 122 21.88 -2.48 -21.61
N ASP A 123 21.17 -1.76 -20.75
CA ASP A 123 21.68 -0.62 -19.99
C ASP A 123 22.73 -1.01 -18.94
N ASP A 124 23.68 -0.10 -18.73
CA ASP A 124 24.74 -0.22 -17.72
C ASP A 124 24.27 0.24 -16.34
N GLU A 125 23.14 0.95 -16.25
CA GLU A 125 22.54 1.37 -14.98
C GLU A 125 22.07 0.14 -14.19
N PRO A 126 22.59 -0.11 -12.97
CA PRO A 126 22.23 -1.30 -12.18
C PRO A 126 20.78 -1.25 -11.68
N ILE A 127 19.90 -1.87 -12.46
CA ILE A 127 18.46 -1.97 -12.20
C ILE A 127 18.03 -3.44 -12.17
N ALA A 128 17.17 -3.79 -11.20
CA ALA A 128 16.32 -4.97 -11.23
C ALA A 128 14.95 -4.65 -10.63
N TYR A 129 13.89 -5.26 -11.17
CA TYR A 129 12.57 -5.24 -10.56
C TYR A 129 11.64 -6.33 -11.11
N ALA A 130 10.73 -6.77 -10.25
CA ALA A 130 9.58 -7.61 -10.59
C ALA A 130 8.45 -6.80 -11.22
N ALA A 131 8.30 -6.90 -12.54
CA ALA A 131 7.22 -6.27 -13.28
C ALA A 131 5.93 -7.12 -13.24
N PRO A 132 4.80 -6.55 -12.79
CA PRO A 132 3.53 -7.26 -12.76
C PRO A 132 3.01 -7.53 -14.18
N GLY A 133 2.39 -8.69 -14.39
CA GLY A 133 1.88 -9.08 -15.70
C GLY A 133 1.31 -10.50 -15.71
N LYS A 134 0.83 -10.94 -16.89
CA LYS A 134 0.44 -12.32 -17.17
C LYS A 134 1.15 -12.79 -18.45
N PRO A 135 2.33 -13.43 -18.36
CA PRO A 135 3.06 -13.76 -17.13
C PRO A 135 3.73 -12.54 -16.47
N GLY A 136 4.06 -12.65 -15.18
CA GLY A 136 4.93 -11.68 -14.52
C GLY A 136 6.37 -11.79 -15.04
N CYS A 137 7.09 -10.66 -15.07
CA CYS A 137 8.40 -10.54 -15.68
C CYS A 137 9.44 -10.07 -14.67
N VAL A 138 10.61 -10.71 -14.62
CA VAL A 138 11.78 -10.16 -13.92
C VAL A 138 12.58 -9.32 -14.91
N VAL A 139 12.66 -8.02 -14.66
CA VAL A 139 13.48 -7.09 -15.46
C VAL A 139 14.82 -6.92 -14.75
N VAL A 140 15.91 -7.07 -15.47
CA VAL A 140 17.28 -6.92 -14.93
C VAL A 140 18.18 -6.27 -15.97
N SER A 141 19.04 -5.35 -15.56
CA SER A 141 20.05 -4.72 -16.41
C SER A 141 21.29 -5.58 -16.58
N ARG A 142 22.01 -5.38 -17.70
CA ARG A 142 23.34 -5.97 -17.87
C ARG A 142 24.31 -5.46 -16.80
N GLY A 143 24.29 -4.15 -16.52
CA GLY A 143 25.16 -3.55 -15.49
C GLY A 143 25.01 -4.20 -14.11
N LEU A 144 23.80 -4.55 -13.68
CA LEU A 144 23.60 -5.26 -12.41
C LEU A 144 24.07 -6.71 -12.46
N LEU A 145 23.88 -7.42 -13.58
CA LEU A 145 24.36 -8.79 -13.72
C LEU A 145 25.89 -8.87 -13.68
N ASP A 146 26.56 -7.91 -14.32
CA ASP A 146 28.02 -7.85 -14.38
C ASP A 146 28.62 -7.48 -13.01
N ALA A 147 27.88 -6.74 -12.18
CA ALA A 147 28.29 -6.40 -10.81
C ALA A 147 28.12 -7.54 -9.78
N LEU A 148 27.42 -8.62 -10.13
CA LEU A 148 27.11 -9.73 -9.23
C LEU A 148 27.82 -11.03 -9.62
N GLU A 149 28.27 -11.78 -8.62
CA GLU A 149 28.81 -13.14 -8.76
C GLU A 149 27.72 -14.15 -9.15
N PRO A 150 28.07 -15.31 -9.72
CA PRO A 150 27.09 -16.30 -10.17
C PRO A 150 26.05 -16.72 -9.11
N GLN A 151 26.47 -16.90 -7.85
CA GLN A 151 25.57 -17.26 -6.76
C GLN A 151 24.67 -16.06 -6.35
N GLU A 152 25.19 -14.84 -6.39
CA GLU A 152 24.43 -13.63 -6.08
C GLU A 152 23.39 -13.32 -7.16
N ARG A 153 23.66 -13.67 -8.43
CA ARG A 153 22.66 -13.61 -9.50
C ARG A 153 21.50 -14.57 -9.22
N GLN A 154 21.77 -15.76 -8.67
CA GLN A 154 20.71 -16.70 -8.27
C GLN A 154 19.86 -16.12 -7.13
N VAL A 155 20.50 -15.48 -6.14
CA VAL A 155 19.79 -14.72 -5.09
C VAL A 155 18.90 -13.65 -5.71
N LEU A 156 19.44 -12.83 -6.61
CA LEU A 156 18.69 -11.76 -7.28
C LEU A 156 17.44 -12.31 -7.96
N PHE A 157 17.58 -13.34 -8.80
CA PHE A 157 16.43 -13.93 -9.49
C PHE A 157 15.43 -14.58 -8.53
N ALA A 158 15.89 -15.22 -7.44
CA ALA A 158 15.02 -15.78 -6.42
C ALA A 158 14.22 -14.69 -5.69
N HIS A 159 14.88 -13.57 -5.35
CA HIS A 159 14.29 -12.40 -4.72
C HIS A 159 13.22 -11.75 -5.63
N GLU A 160 13.57 -11.44 -6.87
CA GLU A 160 12.62 -10.82 -7.81
C GLU A 160 11.45 -11.75 -8.15
N ARG A 161 11.69 -13.06 -8.26
CA ARG A 161 10.62 -14.04 -8.44
C ARG A 161 9.69 -14.08 -7.22
N ALA A 162 10.23 -13.98 -6.00
CA ALA A 162 9.43 -13.94 -4.79
C ALA A 162 8.42 -12.78 -4.78
N HIS A 163 8.77 -11.60 -5.30
CA HIS A 163 7.82 -10.49 -5.44
C HIS A 163 6.63 -10.82 -6.37
N LEU A 164 6.88 -11.59 -7.43
CA LEU A 164 5.83 -12.03 -8.35
C LEU A 164 4.95 -13.11 -7.71
N ASP A 165 5.57 -14.13 -7.13
CA ASP A 165 4.89 -15.29 -6.55
C ASP A 165 4.02 -14.89 -5.35
N GLN A 166 4.53 -14.00 -4.50
CA GLN A 166 3.83 -13.46 -3.35
C GLN A 166 2.95 -12.25 -3.68
N ARG A 167 2.91 -11.84 -4.95
CA ARG A 167 2.07 -10.75 -5.46
C ARG A 167 2.27 -9.43 -4.71
N HIS A 168 3.51 -9.11 -4.33
CA HIS A 168 3.87 -7.89 -3.59
C HIS A 168 3.36 -6.60 -4.26
N HIS A 169 3.31 -6.59 -5.59
CA HIS A 169 2.75 -5.50 -6.38
C HIS A 169 1.29 -5.14 -6.04
N HIS A 170 0.46 -6.10 -5.59
CA HIS A 170 -0.92 -5.81 -5.15
C HIS A 170 -0.94 -5.11 -3.78
N TYR A 171 -0.13 -5.56 -2.83
CA TYR A 171 -0.02 -4.92 -1.52
C TYR A 171 0.52 -3.49 -1.65
N LEU A 172 1.54 -3.28 -2.48
CA LEU A 172 2.10 -1.96 -2.76
C LEU A 172 1.12 -1.05 -3.52
N LEU A 173 0.27 -1.60 -4.40
CA LEU A 173 -0.80 -0.84 -5.04
C LEU A 173 -1.82 -0.35 -4.01
N VAL A 174 -2.26 -1.22 -3.09
CA VAL A 174 -3.18 -0.82 -2.02
C VAL A 174 -2.55 0.30 -1.18
N GLY A 175 -1.28 0.17 -0.79
CA GLY A 175 -0.55 1.23 -0.08
C GLY A 175 -0.49 2.55 -0.87
N ALA A 176 -0.19 2.50 -2.17
CA ALA A 176 -0.14 3.69 -3.02
C ALA A 176 -1.51 4.37 -3.14
N LEU A 177 -2.59 3.60 -3.29
CA LEU A 177 -3.96 4.11 -3.28
C LEU A 177 -4.33 4.71 -1.91
N SER A 178 -3.95 4.06 -0.81
CA SER A 178 -4.14 4.59 0.53
C SER A 178 -3.45 5.93 0.74
N VAL A 179 -2.23 6.12 0.22
CA VAL A 179 -1.52 7.42 0.26
C VAL A 179 -2.13 8.45 -0.69
N ALA A 180 -2.76 8.02 -1.79
CA ALA A 180 -3.52 8.90 -2.68
C ALA A 180 -4.74 9.49 -1.95
N VAL A 181 -5.40 8.70 -1.08
CA VAL A 181 -6.50 9.17 -0.24
C VAL A 181 -5.99 9.97 0.97
N LEU A 182 -5.03 9.43 1.72
CA LEU A 182 -4.50 9.98 2.97
C LEU A 182 -2.97 10.12 2.89
N PRO A 183 -2.43 11.30 2.52
CA PRO A 183 -0.98 11.52 2.45
C PRO A 183 -0.21 11.19 3.73
N VAL A 184 -0.86 11.31 4.90
CA VAL A 184 -0.27 11.03 6.21
C VAL A 184 0.14 9.56 6.39
N LEU A 185 -0.37 8.64 5.55
CA LEU A 185 -0.03 7.21 5.60
C LEU A 185 1.32 6.86 4.92
N ARG A 186 2.07 7.85 4.42
CA ARG A 186 3.38 7.61 3.79
C ARG A 186 4.35 6.79 4.66
N PRO A 187 4.53 7.06 5.97
CA PRO A 187 5.41 6.26 6.82
C PRO A 187 4.96 4.79 6.91
N LEU A 188 3.65 4.53 6.98
CA LEU A 188 3.11 3.17 6.94
C LEU A 188 3.47 2.46 5.64
N VAL A 189 3.33 3.12 4.49
CA VAL A 189 3.69 2.52 3.20
C VAL A 189 5.20 2.26 3.08
N VAL A 190 6.05 3.05 3.73
CA VAL A 190 7.48 2.76 3.85
C VAL A 190 7.72 1.47 4.64
N GLN A 191 7.05 1.28 5.78
CA GLN A 191 7.11 0.04 6.55
C GLN A 191 6.56 -1.16 5.76
N LEU A 192 5.48 -0.97 4.99
CA LEU A 192 4.94 -2.00 4.10
C LEU A 192 5.96 -2.42 3.04
N ARG A 193 6.65 -1.47 2.41
CA ARG A 193 7.73 -1.76 1.45
C ARG A 193 8.85 -2.56 2.11
N LEU A 194 9.34 -2.11 3.27
CA LEU A 194 10.38 -2.83 4.01
C LEU A 194 9.94 -4.27 4.36
N ALA A 195 8.67 -4.45 4.77
CA ALA A 195 8.13 -5.78 5.05
C ALA A 195 8.06 -6.67 3.80
N THR A 196 7.71 -6.11 2.63
CA THR A 196 7.74 -6.88 1.36
C THR A 196 9.16 -7.25 0.94
N GLU A 197 10.15 -6.37 1.14
CA GLU A 197 11.57 -6.67 0.88
C GLU A 197 12.05 -7.81 1.77
N ARG A 198 11.82 -7.71 3.09
CA ARG A 198 12.20 -8.78 4.04
C ARG A 198 11.53 -10.11 3.72
N CYS A 199 10.30 -10.07 3.21
CA CYS A 199 9.59 -11.28 2.80
C CYS A 199 10.19 -11.93 1.54
N ALA A 200 10.68 -11.12 0.60
CA ALA A 200 11.40 -11.60 -0.58
C ALA A 200 12.82 -12.08 -0.22
N ASP A 201 13.51 -11.44 0.73
CA ASP A 201 14.82 -11.84 1.24
C ASP A 201 14.77 -13.24 1.88
N GLU A 202 13.78 -13.49 2.73
CA GLU A 202 13.59 -14.80 3.37
C GLU A 202 13.21 -15.90 2.37
N ALA A 203 12.42 -15.55 1.34
CA ALA A 203 12.10 -16.48 0.26
C ALA A 203 13.36 -16.82 -0.57
N ALA A 204 14.20 -15.83 -0.87
CA ALA A 204 15.47 -16.06 -1.55
C ALA A 204 16.41 -16.92 -0.70
N ALA A 205 16.51 -16.67 0.60
CA ALA A 205 17.30 -17.48 1.51
C ALA A 205 16.83 -18.94 1.52
N HIS A 206 15.52 -19.18 1.53
CA HIS A 206 14.97 -20.54 1.44
C HIS A 206 15.37 -21.26 0.14
N VAL A 207 15.34 -20.56 -1.01
CA VAL A 207 15.80 -21.14 -2.30
C VAL A 207 17.31 -21.44 -2.25
N MET A 208 18.09 -20.63 -1.52
CA MET A 208 19.52 -20.82 -1.31
C MET A 208 19.84 -21.78 -0.15
N ALA A 209 18.99 -22.77 0.09
CA ALA A 209 19.17 -23.78 1.15
C ALA A 209 19.34 -23.19 2.57
N GLY A 210 18.80 -22.00 2.83
CA GLY A 210 18.89 -21.30 4.10
C GLY A 210 20.08 -20.36 4.24
N ASP A 211 20.89 -20.15 3.20
CA ASP A 211 22.06 -19.26 3.25
C ASP A 211 21.68 -17.77 3.24
N ARG A 212 21.33 -17.26 4.43
CA ARG A 212 21.00 -15.85 4.64
C ARG A 212 22.21 -14.92 4.49
N GLN A 213 23.43 -15.42 4.70
CA GLN A 213 24.64 -14.62 4.59
C GLN A 213 24.96 -14.32 3.13
N LEU A 214 24.76 -15.30 2.24
CA LEU A 214 24.83 -15.09 0.79
C LEU A 214 23.78 -14.07 0.34
N VAL A 215 22.55 -14.14 0.86
CA VAL A 215 21.51 -13.16 0.54
C VAL A 215 21.90 -11.74 0.99
N ALA A 216 22.39 -11.59 2.22
CA ALA A 216 22.86 -10.30 2.73
C ALA A 216 24.02 -9.72 1.92
N THR A 217 24.94 -10.58 1.48
CA THR A 217 26.08 -10.21 0.63
C THR A 217 25.60 -9.71 -0.74
N ALA A 218 24.71 -10.46 -1.39
CA ALA A 218 24.13 -10.10 -2.69
C ALA A 218 23.38 -8.76 -2.64
N ILE A 219 22.55 -8.53 -1.60
CA ILE A 219 21.82 -7.27 -1.41
C ILE A 219 22.78 -6.11 -1.21
N THR A 220 23.80 -6.30 -0.38
CA THR A 220 24.81 -5.26 -0.11
C THR A 220 25.57 -4.91 -1.38
N ARG A 221 25.99 -5.91 -2.17
CA ARG A 221 26.71 -5.68 -3.42
C ARG A 221 25.84 -5.00 -4.48
N ALA A 222 24.59 -5.42 -4.64
CA ALA A 222 23.62 -4.75 -5.52
C ALA A 222 23.43 -3.29 -5.11
N ALA A 223 23.30 -3.01 -3.82
CA ALA A 223 23.18 -1.64 -3.32
C ALA A 223 24.42 -0.77 -3.62
N VAL A 224 25.63 -1.33 -3.42
CA VAL A 224 26.88 -0.65 -3.77
C VAL A 224 26.92 -0.33 -5.27
N ALA A 225 26.59 -1.30 -6.13
CA ALA A 225 26.54 -1.09 -7.58
C ALA A 225 25.57 0.05 -7.98
N THR A 226 24.34 0.05 -7.45
CA THR A 226 23.36 1.10 -7.74
C THR A 226 23.81 2.48 -7.23
N SER A 227 24.42 2.55 -6.06
CA SER A 227 24.94 3.81 -5.50
C SER A 227 26.10 4.40 -6.30
N ALA A 228 26.99 3.55 -6.83
CA ALA A 228 28.13 3.98 -7.64
C ALA A 228 27.70 4.64 -8.96
N TYR A 229 26.52 4.28 -9.48
CA TYR A 229 25.97 4.83 -10.72
C TYR A 229 25.24 6.18 -10.54
N GLY A 230 25.36 6.81 -9.36
CA GLY A 230 24.67 8.08 -9.07
C GLY A 230 23.16 7.93 -8.88
N GLY A 231 22.67 6.69 -8.74
CA GLY A 231 21.32 6.43 -8.30
C GLY A 231 21.08 7.18 -7.01
N VAL A 232 20.03 8.01 -6.96
CA VAL A 232 19.57 8.64 -5.72
C VAL A 232 19.12 7.51 -4.81
N VAL A 233 20.06 6.98 -4.03
CA VAL A 233 19.77 6.28 -2.78
C VAL A 233 19.26 7.39 -1.87
N GLY A 234 18.03 7.84 -2.12
CA GLY A 234 17.38 8.82 -1.29
C GLY A 234 17.45 8.33 0.16
N SER A 235 17.34 9.24 1.11
CA SER A 235 17.39 9.02 2.57
C SER A 235 16.65 7.77 3.13
N PHE A 236 15.87 7.06 2.31
CA PHE A 236 15.12 5.85 2.60
C PHE A 236 15.77 4.54 2.09
N GLY A 237 16.63 4.58 1.06
CA GLY A 237 17.28 3.40 0.49
C GLY A 237 18.30 2.78 1.43
N GLY A 238 19.27 3.57 1.93
CA GLY A 238 20.32 3.08 2.82
C GLY A 238 19.81 2.54 4.15
N ALA A 239 18.86 3.23 4.78
CA ALA A 239 18.24 2.77 6.02
C ALA A 239 17.42 1.46 5.84
N SER A 240 16.79 1.28 4.67
CA SER A 240 16.07 0.04 4.36
C SER A 240 17.00 -1.15 4.12
N ILE A 241 18.17 -0.93 3.50
CA ILE A 241 19.18 -1.98 3.27
C ILE A 241 19.78 -2.43 4.59
N LEU A 242 20.15 -1.50 5.48
CA LEU A 242 20.68 -1.84 6.80
C LEU A 242 19.69 -2.70 7.59
N ALA A 243 18.40 -2.30 7.63
CA ALA A 243 17.36 -3.06 8.33
C ALA A 243 17.16 -4.47 7.76
N ARG A 244 17.37 -4.67 6.45
CA ARG A 244 17.30 -5.99 5.79
C ARG A 244 18.50 -6.87 6.15
N VAL A 245 19.72 -6.31 6.09
CA VAL A 245 20.95 -7.03 6.45
C VAL A 245 20.94 -7.41 7.94
N GLU A 246 20.56 -6.49 8.83
CA GLU A 246 20.39 -6.76 10.26
C GLU A 246 19.40 -7.92 10.49
N ALA A 247 18.28 -7.94 9.75
CA ALA A 247 17.29 -9.00 9.86
C ALA A 247 17.79 -10.37 9.36
N LEU A 248 18.62 -10.40 8.32
CA LEU A 248 19.19 -11.63 7.76
C LEU A 248 20.28 -12.23 8.65
N VAL A 249 21.07 -11.38 9.32
CA VAL A 249 22.11 -11.79 10.27
C VAL A 249 21.51 -12.19 11.62
N ALA A 250 20.38 -11.60 12.01
CA ALA A 250 19.68 -11.97 13.22
C ALA A 250 19.14 -13.41 13.16
N THR A 251 19.08 -14.07 14.33
CA THR A 251 18.50 -15.39 14.46
C THR A 251 17.02 -15.37 14.02
N PRO A 252 16.55 -16.40 13.27
CA PRO A 252 15.16 -16.46 12.84
C PRO A 252 14.23 -16.40 14.07
N SER A 253 13.46 -15.34 14.20
CA SER A 253 12.37 -15.28 15.17
C SER A 253 11.29 -16.26 14.73
N THR A 254 11.06 -17.34 15.48
CA THR A 254 9.92 -18.24 15.27
C THR A 254 8.65 -17.55 15.76
N PRO A 255 7.75 -17.09 14.87
CA PRO A 255 6.51 -16.49 15.32
C PRO A 255 5.62 -17.56 15.95
N THR A 256 4.97 -17.25 17.06
CA THR A 256 3.87 -18.09 17.55
C THR A 256 2.63 -17.81 16.68
N ALA A 257 1.96 -18.87 16.21
CA ALA A 257 0.73 -18.76 15.41
C ALA A 257 -0.35 -17.90 16.10
N LEU A 258 -0.30 -17.86 17.43
CA LEU A 258 -1.18 -17.07 18.29
C LEU A 258 -1.08 -15.56 18.04
N THR A 259 0.13 -15.02 17.87
CA THR A 259 0.34 -13.57 17.67
C THR A 259 -0.23 -13.11 16.32
N GLY A 260 -0.10 -13.94 15.29
CA GLY A 260 -0.72 -13.70 13.98
C GLY A 260 -2.25 -13.69 14.05
N ALA A 261 -2.84 -14.65 14.76
CA ALA A 261 -4.29 -14.76 14.92
C ALA A 261 -4.91 -13.59 15.69
N VAL A 262 -4.28 -13.15 16.80
CA VAL A 262 -4.77 -12.02 17.61
C VAL A 262 -4.74 -10.71 16.81
N VAL A 263 -3.67 -10.48 16.05
CA VAL A 263 -3.52 -9.29 15.22
C VAL A 263 -4.56 -9.26 14.09
N VAL A 264 -4.77 -10.39 13.40
CA VAL A 264 -5.79 -10.50 12.35
C VAL A 264 -7.19 -10.31 12.92
N ALA A 265 -7.50 -10.91 14.07
CA ALA A 265 -8.76 -10.74 14.76
C ALA A 265 -8.99 -9.29 15.20
N GLY A 266 -7.95 -8.60 15.67
CA GLY A 266 -8.02 -7.18 16.06
C GLY A 266 -8.33 -6.27 14.87
N VAL A 267 -7.68 -6.47 13.72
CA VAL A 267 -7.97 -5.70 12.50
C VAL A 267 -9.34 -6.02 11.94
N ALA A 268 -9.74 -7.30 11.95
CA ALA A 268 -11.06 -7.72 11.51
C ALA A 268 -12.16 -7.12 12.40
N GLY A 269 -11.98 -7.15 13.73
CA GLY A 269 -12.90 -6.55 14.69
C GLY A 269 -13.01 -5.03 14.55
N LEU A 270 -11.89 -4.33 14.32
CA LEU A 270 -11.91 -2.89 14.05
C LEU A 270 -12.59 -2.59 12.70
N GLY A 271 -12.32 -3.40 11.67
CA GLY A 271 -12.93 -3.27 10.36
C GLY A 271 -14.44 -3.51 10.37
N THR A 272 -14.92 -4.50 11.11
CA THR A 272 -16.36 -4.75 11.28
C THR A 272 -17.03 -3.67 12.12
N ALA A 273 -16.40 -3.17 13.18
CA ALA A 273 -16.92 -2.06 13.97
C ALA A 273 -17.03 -0.77 13.14
N VAL A 274 -15.98 -0.40 12.42
CA VAL A 274 -15.98 0.80 11.56
C VAL A 274 -16.96 0.62 10.39
N GLY A 275 -16.93 -0.54 9.74
CA GLY A 275 -17.80 -0.87 8.61
C GLY A 275 -19.28 -0.91 9.00
N SER A 276 -19.63 -1.44 10.17
CA SER A 276 -21.01 -1.46 10.68
C SER A 276 -21.51 -0.07 11.04
N VAL A 277 -20.68 0.79 11.66
CA VAL A 277 -21.03 2.20 11.91
C VAL A 277 -21.22 2.95 10.61
N GLN A 278 -20.31 2.76 9.64
CA GLN A 278 -20.42 3.41 8.33
C GLN A 278 -21.62 2.91 7.55
N LEU A 279 -21.86 1.60 7.51
CA LEU A 279 -23.02 1.01 6.85
C LEU A 279 -24.32 1.47 7.51
N HIS A 280 -24.39 1.55 8.84
CA HIS A 280 -25.55 2.07 9.55
C HIS A 280 -25.86 3.51 9.14
N HIS A 281 -24.84 4.38 9.08
CA HIS A 281 -25.03 5.76 8.64
C HIS A 281 -25.32 5.90 7.15
N LEU A 282 -24.74 5.04 6.31
CA LEU A 282 -25.00 5.03 4.87
C LEU A 282 -26.42 4.50 4.60
N LEU A 283 -26.88 3.48 5.34
CA LEU A 283 -28.25 3.00 5.29
C LEU A 283 -29.24 4.03 5.86
N GLN A 284 -28.89 4.73 6.94
CA GLN A 284 -29.68 5.88 7.41
C GLN A 284 -29.76 6.96 6.35
N LEU A 285 -28.63 7.30 5.71
CA LEU A 285 -28.60 8.27 4.63
C LEU A 285 -29.48 7.82 3.46
N VAL A 286 -29.39 6.56 3.04
CA VAL A 286 -30.18 5.99 1.93
C VAL A 286 -31.67 5.89 2.29
N ALA A 287 -32.01 5.41 3.48
CA ALA A 287 -33.39 5.35 3.96
C ALA A 287 -34.00 6.76 4.05
N HIS A 288 -33.22 7.73 4.51
CA HIS A 288 -33.64 9.13 4.57
C HIS A 288 -33.70 9.80 3.20
N ILE A 289 -32.88 9.41 2.22
CA ILE A 289 -32.94 9.89 0.82
C ILE A 289 -34.12 9.26 0.06
N CYS A 290 -34.50 8.01 0.39
CA CYS A 290 -35.52 7.25 -0.33
C CYS A 290 -36.89 7.20 0.35
N GLY A 291 -37.02 7.75 1.57
CA GLY A 291 -38.27 7.75 2.33
C GLY A 291 -38.72 6.35 2.79
N LEU A 292 -37.78 5.47 3.11
CA LEU A 292 -38.02 4.11 3.63
C LEU A 292 -38.06 4.07 5.16
#